data_AF-A0A958K8Y7-F1
#
_entry.id   AF-A0A958K8Y7-F1
#
_cell.length_a   1.000
_cell.length_b   1.000
_cell.length_c   1.000
_cell.angle_alpha   90.00
_cell.angle_beta   90.00
_cell.angle_gamma   90.00
#
_symmetry.space_group_name_H-M   'P 1'
#
loop_
_entity.id
_entity.type
_entity.pdbx_description
1 polymer ?
#
loop_
_entity_poly.entity_id
_entity_poly.type
_entity_poly.pdbx_seq_one_letter_code
_entity_poly.pdbx_strand_id
1 'polypeptide(L)'
;MQHLKLSTDLPFGGVILGQKDPSDFTLESFAASPDILYHGTERTFALDPRFDFHSSQYTGRDTSATLGPGIYTTTDRALAEQYSRIRGLPDGFAPIVLPLLPYRALMLDNRDPDRPGRNQPVPEKLLEAWKAHVNDNVARIEMQLLDSEIAPRVAQRIAHLYADELSAIKFGVDLRELLKVAQSGPWTFEFGKFMQANGYDGVICMEGGEDHFRNISDATHVFYSLARVGTYQLWKERSNAWEGFGA
;
A
#
# COMPACT_ATOMS: atom_id res chain seq x y z
N MET A 1 -9.07 0.00 19.25
CA MET A 1 -9.55 -0.44 17.92
C MET A 1 -10.70 -1.40 18.13
N GLN A 2 -11.86 -1.18 17.48
CA GLN A 2 -12.91 -2.20 17.42
C GLN A 2 -12.37 -3.41 16.65
N HIS A 3 -12.65 -4.62 17.12
CA HIS A 3 -12.30 -5.84 16.42
C HIS A 3 -13.02 -5.87 15.06
N LEU A 4 -12.31 -5.56 13.99
CA LEU A 4 -12.79 -5.77 12.62
C LEU A 4 -12.96 -7.28 12.45
N LYS A 5 -14.21 -7.75 12.28
CA LYS A 5 -14.46 -9.15 11.92
C LYS A 5 -14.00 -9.36 10.49
N LEU A 6 -13.03 -10.25 10.29
CA LEU A 6 -12.67 -10.76 8.97
C LEU A 6 -13.93 -11.35 8.32
N SER A 7 -14.28 -10.88 7.14
CA SER A 7 -15.35 -11.50 6.36
C SER A 7 -14.79 -12.74 5.68
N THR A 8 -15.42 -13.89 5.89
CA THR A 8 -15.08 -15.14 5.19
C THR A 8 -15.41 -15.11 3.70
N ASP A 9 -16.20 -14.12 3.27
CA ASP A 9 -16.69 -14.00 1.89
C ASP A 9 -15.79 -13.10 1.03
N LEU A 10 -14.82 -12.42 1.65
CA LEU A 10 -13.84 -11.63 0.94
C LEU A 10 -12.69 -12.54 0.48
N PRO A 11 -12.05 -12.25 -0.66
CA PRO A 11 -10.82 -12.93 -1.04
C PRO A 11 -9.86 -12.86 0.16
N PHE A 12 -9.14 -13.96 0.40
CA PHE A 12 -7.93 -14.05 1.24
C PHE A 12 -7.90 -13.32 2.61
N GLY A 13 -9.03 -13.09 3.28
CA GLY A 13 -9.08 -12.42 4.58
C GLY A 13 -9.09 -10.88 4.51
N GLY A 14 -9.88 -10.32 3.60
CA GLY A 14 -10.05 -8.87 3.49
C GLY A 14 -10.79 -8.20 4.66
N VAL A 15 -10.53 -6.91 4.85
CA VAL A 15 -11.27 -5.99 5.74
C VAL A 15 -11.68 -4.74 4.97
N ILE A 16 -12.80 -4.12 5.34
CA ILE A 16 -13.24 -2.86 4.74
C ILE A 16 -12.98 -1.71 5.71
N LEU A 17 -12.11 -0.78 5.33
CA LEU A 17 -11.86 0.45 6.08
C LEU A 17 -12.81 1.57 5.65
N GLY A 18 -13.14 2.47 6.58
CA GLY A 18 -13.95 3.65 6.31
C GLY A 18 -15.42 3.31 6.05
N GLN A 19 -16.16 2.92 7.09
CA GLN A 19 -17.58 2.57 6.97
C GLN A 19 -18.48 3.80 6.83
N LYS A 20 -18.04 4.95 7.35
CA LYS A 20 -18.76 6.23 7.25
C LYS A 20 -18.24 7.00 6.06
N ASP A 21 -19.15 7.67 5.35
CA ASP A 21 -18.80 8.53 4.23
C ASP A 21 -18.05 9.78 4.72
N PRO A 22 -16.79 10.00 4.34
CA PRO A 22 -16.04 11.18 4.75
C PRO A 22 -16.64 12.49 4.24
N SER A 23 -17.48 12.47 3.19
CA SER A 23 -18.19 13.67 2.73
C SER A 23 -19.14 14.24 3.78
N ASP A 24 -19.60 13.42 4.72
CA ASP A 24 -20.58 13.82 5.74
C ASP A 24 -19.92 14.48 6.96
N PHE A 25 -18.59 14.46 7.03
CA PHE A 25 -17.85 14.97 8.17
C PHE A 25 -17.75 16.50 8.11
N THR A 26 -17.73 17.15 9.27
CA THR A 26 -17.15 18.51 9.39
C THR A 26 -15.62 18.39 9.45
N LEU A 27 -14.91 19.50 9.34
CA LEU A 27 -13.45 19.48 9.47
C LEU A 27 -13.03 18.96 10.86
N GLU A 28 -13.73 19.38 11.91
CA GLU A 28 -13.48 18.95 13.29
C GLU A 28 -13.74 17.46 13.46
N SER A 29 -14.87 16.95 12.95
CA SER A 29 -15.17 15.53 13.07
C SER A 29 -14.24 14.67 12.21
N PHE A 30 -13.75 15.18 11.07
CA PHE A 30 -12.76 14.51 10.23
C PHE A 30 -11.44 14.36 11.01
N ALA A 31 -10.96 15.45 11.59
CA ALA A 31 -9.72 15.48 12.37
C ALA A 31 -9.80 14.62 13.64
N ALA A 32 -10.98 14.46 14.23
CA ALA A 32 -11.22 13.65 15.42
C ALA A 32 -11.64 12.18 15.11
N SER A 33 -11.67 11.79 13.83
CA SER A 33 -12.10 10.45 13.44
C SER A 33 -11.16 9.38 14.00
N PRO A 34 -11.67 8.28 14.59
CA PRO A 34 -10.83 7.18 15.06
C PRO A 34 -10.20 6.38 13.89
N ASP A 35 -10.69 6.57 12.67
CA ASP A 35 -10.22 5.90 11.46
C ASP A 35 -9.22 6.78 10.66
N ILE A 36 -8.78 7.91 11.23
CA ILE A 36 -7.83 8.81 10.58
C ILE A 36 -6.48 8.12 10.39
N LEU A 37 -5.96 8.24 9.17
CA LEU A 37 -4.65 7.77 8.78
C LEU A 37 -3.76 8.97 8.43
N TYR A 38 -2.47 8.84 8.65
CA TYR A 38 -1.49 9.90 8.41
C TYR A 38 -0.48 9.46 7.38
N HIS A 39 -0.26 10.30 6.37
CA HIS A 39 0.77 10.14 5.36
C HIS A 39 1.84 11.22 5.54
N GLY A 40 3.09 10.83 5.76
CA GLY A 40 4.23 11.74 5.74
C GLY A 40 4.75 11.92 4.33
N THR A 41 5.04 13.15 3.91
CA THR A 41 5.54 13.42 2.56
C THR A 41 6.60 14.54 2.56
N GLU A 42 7.45 14.57 1.54
CA GLU A 42 8.47 15.62 1.34
C GLU A 42 7.84 16.95 0.89
N ARG A 43 6.70 16.89 0.19
CA ARG A 43 6.05 18.06 -0.42
C ARG A 43 4.54 17.92 -0.41
N THR A 44 3.84 19.04 -0.45
CA THR A 44 2.39 19.01 -0.68
C THR A 44 2.11 18.46 -2.07
N PHE A 45 1.11 17.59 -2.18
CA PHE A 45 0.61 17.07 -3.44
C PHE A 45 -0.91 16.97 -3.39
N ALA A 46 -1.54 17.14 -4.54
CA ALA A 46 -2.96 16.87 -4.69
C ALA A 46 -3.16 15.39 -4.95
N LEU A 47 -4.02 14.75 -4.17
CA LEU A 47 -4.44 13.37 -4.41
C LEU A 47 -5.38 13.34 -5.60
N ASP A 48 -4.92 12.83 -6.75
CA ASP A 48 -5.79 12.55 -7.89
C ASP A 48 -6.35 11.13 -7.77
N PRO A 49 -7.68 10.93 -7.64
CA PRO A 49 -8.30 9.59 -7.63
C PRO A 49 -7.95 8.72 -8.84
N ARG A 50 -7.57 9.34 -9.96
CA ARG A 50 -7.22 8.67 -11.22
C ARG A 50 -5.72 8.42 -11.34
N PHE A 51 -4.95 8.78 -10.33
CA PHE A 51 -3.51 8.58 -10.33
C PHE A 51 -3.18 7.09 -10.43
N ASP A 52 -2.32 6.76 -11.38
CA ASP A 52 -1.82 5.41 -11.58
C ASP A 52 -0.36 5.33 -11.16
N PHE A 53 -0.12 4.66 -10.03
CA PHE A 53 1.22 4.35 -9.50
C PHE A 53 2.06 3.48 -10.43
N HIS A 54 1.44 2.89 -11.45
CA HIS A 54 2.09 2.04 -12.44
C HIS A 54 2.32 2.73 -13.78
N SER A 55 1.93 4.00 -13.90
CA SER A 55 2.17 4.77 -15.12
C SER A 55 3.67 5.04 -15.31
N SER A 56 4.14 5.08 -16.55
CA SER A 56 5.53 5.42 -16.88
C SER A 56 5.92 6.85 -16.47
N GLN A 57 4.94 7.69 -16.16
CA GLN A 57 5.13 9.05 -15.65
C GLN A 57 5.36 9.08 -14.13
N TYR A 58 5.08 7.98 -13.42
CA TYR A 58 5.36 7.85 -12.01
C TYR A 58 6.87 7.63 -11.79
N THR A 59 7.58 8.69 -11.45
CA THR A 59 9.00 8.64 -11.06
C THR A 59 9.16 8.51 -9.54
N GLY A 60 8.11 8.08 -8.82
CA GLY A 60 7.91 8.45 -7.43
C GLY A 60 8.92 7.85 -6.44
N ARG A 61 9.24 8.69 -5.44
CA ARG A 61 10.06 8.37 -4.26
C ARG A 61 9.26 7.75 -3.11
N ASP A 62 7.94 7.74 -3.21
CA ASP A 62 7.01 7.14 -2.24
C ASP A 62 6.81 5.65 -2.55
N THR A 63 7.94 4.93 -2.54
CA THR A 63 8.00 3.51 -2.82
C THR A 63 8.71 2.81 -1.66
N SER A 64 8.19 1.65 -1.28
CA SER A 64 8.91 0.70 -0.44
C SER A 64 9.53 -0.39 -1.31
N ALA A 65 10.73 -0.81 -0.93
CA ALA A 65 11.35 -2.02 -1.47
C ALA A 65 10.54 -3.30 -1.14
N THR A 66 9.62 -3.25 -0.18
CA THR A 66 8.78 -4.39 0.21
C THR A 66 7.44 -4.38 -0.53
N LEU A 67 6.65 -3.32 -0.39
CA LEU A 67 5.24 -3.28 -0.84
C LEU A 67 5.01 -2.52 -2.16
N GLY A 68 6.07 -1.98 -2.77
CA GLY A 68 6.02 -1.28 -4.07
C GLY A 68 5.50 0.16 -3.99
N PRO A 69 5.14 0.76 -5.13
CA PRO A 69 4.48 2.07 -5.18
C PRO A 69 3.08 2.07 -4.56
N GLY A 70 2.78 3.11 -3.78
CA GLY A 70 1.46 3.34 -3.21
C GLY A 70 1.48 4.48 -2.20
N ILE A 71 0.33 4.81 -1.61
CA ILE A 71 0.29 5.75 -0.48
C ILE A 71 0.42 5.00 0.83
N TYR A 72 1.53 5.24 1.50
CA TYR A 72 1.87 4.68 2.80
C TYR A 72 1.28 5.53 3.90
N THR A 73 0.50 4.92 4.77
CA THR A 73 -0.13 5.60 5.89
C THR A 73 0.00 4.80 7.18
N THR A 74 -0.13 5.50 8.31
CA THR A 74 -0.06 4.97 9.67
C THR A 74 -1.16 5.59 10.52
N THR A 75 -1.56 4.92 11.59
CA THR A 75 -2.49 5.50 12.57
C THR A 75 -1.79 6.46 13.54
N ASP A 76 -0.45 6.43 13.59
CA ASP A 76 0.36 7.29 14.43
C ASP A 76 0.92 8.48 13.64
N ARG A 77 0.40 9.68 13.96
CA ARG A 77 0.86 10.93 13.36
C ARG A 77 2.37 11.16 13.55
N ALA A 78 2.93 10.81 14.70
CA ALA A 78 4.35 11.04 14.98
C ALA A 78 5.24 10.20 14.06
N LEU A 79 4.81 8.97 13.72
CA LEU A 79 5.50 8.13 12.75
C LEU A 79 5.43 8.72 11.33
N ALA A 80 4.29 9.26 10.92
CA ALA A 80 4.17 9.97 9.64
C ALA A 80 5.07 11.22 9.59
N GLU A 81 5.17 11.99 10.69
CA GLU A 81 6.07 13.14 10.78
C GLU A 81 7.54 12.73 10.65
N GLN A 82 7.93 11.60 11.26
CA GLN A 82 9.28 11.05 11.12
C GLN A 82 9.57 10.64 9.68
N TYR A 83 8.63 9.94 9.03
CA TYR A 83 8.76 9.52 7.64
C TYR A 83 8.96 10.73 6.69
N SER A 84 8.17 11.79 6.89
CA SER A 84 8.29 13.05 6.15
C SER A 84 9.69 13.67 6.24
N ARG A 85 10.35 13.60 7.42
CA ARG A 85 11.70 14.13 7.61
C ARG A 85 12.76 13.33 6.86
N ILE A 86 12.69 12.00 6.92
CA ILE A 86 13.71 11.12 6.33
C ILE A 86 13.71 11.19 4.81
N ARG A 87 12.53 11.33 4.21
CA ARG A 87 12.36 11.28 2.75
C ARG A 87 12.74 12.56 2.00
N GLY A 88 13.33 13.56 2.67
CA GLY A 88 14.05 14.63 1.97
C GLY A 88 13.66 16.06 2.33
N LEU A 89 12.96 16.30 3.44
CA LEU A 89 12.87 17.67 3.93
C LEU A 89 14.27 18.14 4.36
N PRO A 90 14.80 19.26 3.80
CA PRO A 90 16.06 19.81 4.26
C PRO A 90 16.00 20.09 5.77
N ASP A 91 17.14 20.02 6.44
CA ASP A 91 17.24 20.33 7.87
C ASP A 91 16.58 21.69 8.16
N GLY A 92 15.66 21.72 9.13
CA GLY A 92 14.94 22.93 9.56
C GLY A 92 13.55 23.14 8.97
N PHE A 93 13.09 22.30 8.03
CA PHE A 93 11.70 22.36 7.55
C PHE A 93 10.74 21.59 8.48
N ALA A 94 9.51 22.10 8.58
CA ALA A 94 8.45 21.43 9.33
C ALA A 94 7.96 20.19 8.54
N PRO A 95 7.71 19.05 9.22
CA PRO A 95 7.20 17.85 8.57
C PRO A 95 5.84 18.13 7.93
N ILE A 96 5.64 17.60 6.73
CA ILE A 96 4.37 17.67 6.02
C ILE A 96 3.65 16.34 6.24
N VAL A 97 2.54 16.41 6.98
CA VAL A 97 1.69 15.25 7.24
C VAL A 97 0.28 15.52 6.76
N LEU A 98 -0.21 14.62 5.91
CA LEU A 98 -1.55 14.67 5.36
C LEU A 98 -2.46 13.73 6.17
N PRO A 99 -3.53 14.27 6.81
CA PRO A 99 -4.57 13.46 7.40
C PRO A 99 -5.52 12.95 6.31
N LEU A 100 -5.81 11.65 6.35
CA LEU A 100 -6.57 10.93 5.34
C LEU A 100 -7.65 10.10 6.02
N LEU A 101 -8.82 10.01 5.37
CA LEU A 101 -9.81 8.99 5.69
C LEU A 101 -10.01 8.06 4.50
N PRO A 102 -10.00 6.73 4.73
CA PRO A 102 -10.49 5.79 3.74
C PRO A 102 -12.02 5.82 3.68
N TYR A 103 -12.60 5.36 2.57
CA TYR A 103 -14.03 5.11 2.44
C TYR A 103 -14.30 3.84 1.63
N ARG A 104 -14.91 2.84 2.29
CA ARG A 104 -15.19 1.51 1.73
C ARG A 104 -13.99 0.90 1.01
N ALA A 105 -12.80 1.09 1.56
CA ALA A 105 -11.57 0.57 0.99
C ALA A 105 -11.40 -0.91 1.38
N LEU A 106 -11.39 -1.82 0.40
CA LEU A 106 -11.14 -3.23 0.64
C LEU A 106 -9.64 -3.48 0.77
N MET A 107 -9.19 -3.83 1.97
CA MET A 107 -7.78 -4.03 2.30
C MET A 107 -7.51 -5.50 2.59
N LEU A 108 -6.37 -6.02 2.13
CA LEU A 108 -5.84 -7.29 2.64
C LEU A 108 -5.22 -7.03 4.02
N ASP A 109 -5.79 -7.61 5.07
CA ASP A 109 -5.25 -7.46 6.42
C ASP A 109 -4.30 -8.61 6.75
N ASN A 110 -3.00 -8.35 6.70
CA ASN A 110 -1.99 -9.36 7.02
C ASN A 110 -1.53 -9.28 8.49
N ARG A 111 -2.20 -8.51 9.35
CA ARG A 111 -1.88 -8.49 10.79
C ARG A 111 -2.32 -9.78 11.45
N ASP A 112 -1.54 -10.23 12.42
CA ASP A 112 -1.93 -11.35 13.26
C ASP A 112 -2.87 -10.86 14.39
N PRO A 113 -4.15 -11.30 14.42
CA PRO A 113 -5.10 -10.85 15.43
C PRO A 113 -4.75 -11.34 16.85
N ASP A 114 -4.01 -12.44 16.96
CA ASP A 114 -3.63 -13.06 18.23
C ASP A 114 -2.25 -12.60 18.72
N ARG A 115 -1.42 -12.06 17.81
CA ARG A 115 -0.04 -11.62 18.11
C ARG A 115 0.21 -10.19 17.61
N PRO A 116 -0.16 -9.16 18.40
CA PRO A 116 0.08 -7.76 18.06
C PRO A 116 1.54 -7.50 17.65
N GLY A 117 1.72 -6.72 16.60
CA GLY A 117 3.05 -6.41 16.05
C GLY A 117 3.63 -7.50 15.14
N ARG A 118 2.87 -8.56 14.83
CA ARG A 118 3.27 -9.60 13.86
C ARG A 118 2.32 -9.66 12.68
N ASN A 119 2.85 -10.21 11.59
CA ASN A 119 2.03 -10.61 10.46
C ASN A 119 1.55 -12.05 10.63
N GLN A 120 0.36 -12.33 10.11
CA GLN A 120 -0.09 -13.71 9.93
C GLN A 120 0.57 -14.33 8.68
N PRO A 121 0.59 -15.67 8.59
CA PRO A 121 0.95 -16.33 7.35
C PRO A 121 -0.01 -15.95 6.22
N VAL A 122 0.53 -15.82 5.01
CA VAL A 122 -0.26 -15.61 3.80
C VAL A 122 -1.18 -16.81 3.57
N PRO A 123 -2.48 -16.60 3.30
CA PRO A 123 -3.38 -17.69 2.93
C PRO A 123 -2.88 -18.45 1.70
N GLU A 124 -2.96 -19.78 1.73
CA GLU A 124 -2.51 -20.66 0.63
C GLU A 124 -3.06 -20.22 -0.73
N LYS A 125 -4.36 -19.89 -0.80
CA LYS A 125 -4.96 -19.42 -2.06
C LYS A 125 -4.37 -18.10 -2.57
N LEU A 126 -3.95 -17.19 -1.69
CA LEU A 126 -3.28 -15.93 -2.08
C LEU A 126 -1.87 -16.22 -2.61
N LEU A 127 -1.13 -17.10 -1.92
CA LEU A 127 0.20 -17.52 -2.35
C LEU A 127 0.16 -18.13 -3.75
N GLU A 128 -0.76 -19.07 -3.99
CA GLU A 128 -0.90 -19.72 -5.29
C GLU A 128 -1.37 -18.75 -6.37
N ALA A 129 -2.30 -17.83 -6.06
CA ALA A 129 -2.71 -16.77 -6.98
C ALA A 129 -1.54 -15.83 -7.33
N TRP A 130 -0.70 -15.48 -6.35
CA TRP A 130 0.49 -14.65 -6.58
C TRP A 130 1.55 -15.37 -7.42
N LYS A 131 1.84 -16.64 -7.13
CA LYS A 131 2.72 -17.49 -7.95
C LYS A 131 2.26 -17.53 -9.41
N ALA A 132 0.97 -17.79 -9.63
CA ALA A 132 0.38 -17.79 -10.97
C ALA A 132 0.53 -16.42 -11.65
N HIS A 133 0.18 -15.33 -10.96
CA HIS A 133 0.32 -13.97 -11.49
C HIS A 133 1.75 -13.67 -11.92
N VAL A 134 2.75 -13.99 -11.10
CA VAL A 134 4.16 -13.75 -11.44
C VAL A 134 4.57 -14.58 -12.66
N ASN A 135 4.25 -15.88 -12.68
CA ASN A 135 4.57 -16.77 -13.80
C ASN A 135 3.97 -16.28 -15.12
N ASP A 136 2.71 -15.85 -15.10
CA ASP A 136 2.01 -15.33 -16.28
C ASP A 136 2.56 -13.98 -16.76
N ASN A 137 3.30 -13.27 -15.90
CA ASN A 137 3.79 -11.92 -16.17
C ASN A 137 5.33 -11.81 -16.20
N VAL A 138 6.10 -12.91 -16.18
CA VAL A 138 7.57 -12.90 -16.20
C VAL A 138 8.14 -12.07 -17.36
N ALA A 139 7.57 -12.20 -18.56
CA ALA A 139 8.04 -11.43 -19.72
C ALA A 139 7.80 -9.91 -19.55
N ARG A 140 6.68 -9.53 -18.92
CA ARG A 140 6.36 -8.12 -18.65
C ARG A 140 7.26 -7.54 -17.57
N ILE A 141 7.51 -8.33 -16.53
CA ILE A 141 8.49 -8.05 -15.48
C ILE A 141 9.88 -7.80 -16.10
N GLU A 142 10.31 -8.67 -17.01
CA GLU A 142 11.60 -8.52 -17.71
C GLU A 142 11.67 -7.19 -18.47
N MET A 143 10.61 -6.82 -19.21
CA MET A 143 10.54 -5.53 -19.90
C MET A 143 10.62 -4.33 -18.95
N GLN A 144 9.93 -4.37 -17.80
CA GLN A 144 9.99 -3.27 -16.82
C GLN A 144 11.38 -3.11 -16.19
N LEU A 145 12.09 -4.22 -15.98
CA LEU A 145 13.48 -4.18 -15.50
C LEU A 145 14.42 -3.58 -16.56
N LEU A 146 14.21 -3.88 -17.84
CA LEU A 146 14.94 -3.26 -18.95
C LEU A 146 14.74 -1.74 -19.01
N ASP A 147 13.49 -1.28 -18.81
CA ASP A 147 13.15 0.14 -18.77
C ASP A 147 13.77 0.87 -17.56
N SER A 148 14.17 0.12 -16.53
CA SER A 148 14.91 0.63 -15.37
C SER A 148 16.43 0.71 -15.59
N GLU A 149 16.88 0.70 -16.85
CA GLU A 149 18.29 0.74 -17.26
C GLU A 149 19.14 -0.46 -16.77
N ILE A 150 18.50 -1.57 -16.40
CA ILE A 150 19.19 -2.81 -16.03
C ILE A 150 19.65 -3.52 -17.31
N ALA A 151 20.91 -3.96 -17.35
CA ALA A 151 21.46 -4.68 -18.50
C ALA A 151 20.60 -5.91 -18.85
N PRO A 152 20.33 -6.20 -20.14
CA PRO A 152 19.31 -7.20 -20.51
C PRO A 152 19.49 -8.59 -19.94
N ARG A 153 20.73 -9.09 -19.92
CA ARG A 153 21.04 -10.40 -19.31
C ARG A 153 20.80 -10.42 -17.80
N VAL A 154 20.94 -9.28 -17.14
CA VAL A 154 20.69 -9.13 -15.71
C VAL A 154 19.18 -9.06 -15.44
N ALA A 155 18.44 -8.29 -16.23
CA ALA A 155 16.97 -8.21 -16.15
C ALA A 155 16.30 -9.58 -16.33
N GLN A 156 16.66 -10.30 -17.40
CA GLN A 156 16.17 -11.65 -17.65
C GLN A 156 16.48 -12.61 -16.50
N ARG A 157 17.72 -12.58 -15.99
CA ARG A 157 18.15 -13.43 -14.87
C ARG A 157 17.37 -13.12 -13.60
N ILE A 158 17.16 -11.84 -13.27
CA ILE A 158 16.39 -11.43 -12.09
C ILE A 158 14.94 -11.92 -12.20
N ALA A 159 14.30 -11.75 -13.36
CA ALA A 159 12.92 -12.16 -13.58
C ALA A 159 12.71 -13.67 -13.39
N HIS A 160 13.60 -14.48 -13.98
CA HIS A 160 13.50 -15.95 -13.89
C HIS A 160 13.90 -16.47 -12.50
N LEU A 161 14.97 -15.93 -11.89
CA LEU A 161 15.34 -16.29 -10.52
C LEU A 161 14.20 -15.97 -9.54
N TYR A 162 13.55 -14.82 -9.70
CA TYR A 162 12.41 -14.47 -8.86
C TYR A 162 11.27 -15.46 -9.00
N ALA A 163 10.91 -15.88 -10.22
CA ALA A 163 9.87 -16.88 -10.46
C ALA A 163 10.22 -18.26 -9.88
N ASP A 164 11.49 -18.69 -10.04
CA ASP A 164 11.99 -19.97 -9.51
C ASP A 164 11.99 -19.98 -7.97
N GLU A 165 12.52 -18.93 -7.34
CA GLU A 165 12.55 -18.81 -5.88
C GLU A 165 11.13 -18.69 -5.30
N LEU A 166 10.25 -17.94 -5.96
CA LEU A 166 8.84 -17.84 -5.59
C LEU A 166 8.12 -19.19 -5.67
N SER A 167 8.42 -19.99 -6.68
CA SER A 167 7.88 -21.35 -6.84
C SER A 167 8.34 -22.30 -5.72
N ALA A 168 9.52 -22.06 -5.15
CA ALA A 168 10.07 -22.84 -4.04
C ALA A 168 9.52 -22.45 -2.65
N ILE A 169 8.79 -21.33 -2.54
CA ILE A 169 8.17 -20.90 -1.28
C ILE A 169 7.12 -21.92 -0.82
N LYS A 170 7.28 -22.33 0.45
CA LYS A 170 6.34 -23.21 1.16
C LYS A 170 5.24 -22.40 1.84
N PHE A 171 4.12 -23.05 2.13
CA PHE A 171 3.08 -22.47 2.96
C PHE A 171 3.59 -22.10 4.36
N GLY A 172 2.97 -21.08 4.95
CA GLY A 172 3.30 -20.62 6.30
C GLY A 172 4.19 -19.38 6.36
N VAL A 173 4.65 -18.86 5.23
CA VAL A 173 5.40 -17.59 5.16
C VAL A 173 4.46 -16.38 5.30
N ASP A 174 4.97 -15.28 5.83
CA ASP A 174 4.24 -14.00 5.85
C ASP A 174 4.45 -13.20 4.55
N LEU A 175 3.68 -12.12 4.38
CA LEU A 175 3.75 -11.30 3.16
C LEU A 175 5.13 -10.67 2.94
N ARG A 176 5.89 -10.38 4.00
CA ARG A 176 7.22 -9.78 3.84
C ARG A 176 8.19 -10.80 3.28
N GLU A 177 8.15 -12.02 3.81
CA GLU A 177 8.95 -13.12 3.28
C GLU A 177 8.53 -13.43 1.83
N LEU A 178 7.22 -13.48 1.55
CA LEU A 178 6.70 -13.67 0.19
C LEU A 178 7.22 -12.64 -0.82
N LEU A 179 7.28 -11.36 -0.43
CA LEU A 179 7.68 -10.27 -1.32
C LEU A 179 9.21 -10.08 -1.38
N LYS A 180 9.95 -10.40 -0.31
CA LYS A 180 11.41 -10.24 -0.24
C LYS A 180 12.22 -11.41 -0.81
N VAL A 181 11.57 -12.33 -1.53
CA VAL A 181 12.23 -13.54 -2.03
C VAL A 181 13.42 -13.25 -2.94
N ALA A 182 13.48 -12.07 -3.57
CA ALA A 182 14.71 -11.52 -4.13
C ALA A 182 15.05 -10.16 -3.49
N GLN A 183 16.33 -9.76 -3.44
CA GLN A 183 16.72 -8.40 -3.07
C GLN A 183 16.47 -7.47 -4.25
N SER A 184 15.69 -6.40 -4.06
CA SER A 184 15.34 -5.37 -5.07
C SER A 184 14.84 -5.91 -6.41
N GLY A 185 13.54 -6.02 -6.59
CA GLY A 185 13.08 -6.72 -7.77
C GLY A 185 11.60 -6.61 -8.05
N PRO A 186 11.18 -7.44 -9.01
CA PRO A 186 10.11 -7.03 -9.90
C PRO A 186 8.72 -7.03 -9.27
N TRP A 187 8.56 -7.67 -8.11
CA TRP A 187 7.32 -7.62 -7.34
C TRP A 187 6.94 -6.19 -6.94
N THR A 188 7.92 -5.29 -6.78
CA THR A 188 7.64 -3.89 -6.44
C THR A 188 6.73 -3.24 -7.48
N PHE A 189 6.78 -3.65 -8.76
CA PHE A 189 5.92 -3.12 -9.81
C PHE A 189 4.59 -3.87 -9.98
N GLU A 190 4.52 -5.10 -9.46
CA GLU A 190 3.47 -6.05 -9.80
C GLU A 190 2.51 -6.35 -8.65
N PHE A 191 2.95 -6.17 -7.41
CA PHE A 191 2.12 -6.48 -6.25
C PHE A 191 0.88 -5.57 -6.18
N GLY A 192 1.04 -4.26 -6.39
CA GLY A 192 -0.10 -3.33 -6.45
C GLY A 192 -1.12 -3.70 -7.54
N LYS A 193 -0.65 -4.08 -8.73
CA LYS A 193 -1.51 -4.53 -9.85
C LYS A 193 -2.25 -5.82 -9.51
N PHE A 194 -1.55 -6.78 -8.92
CA PHE A 194 -2.15 -8.04 -8.46
C PHE A 194 -3.24 -7.79 -7.42
N MET A 195 -2.98 -6.90 -6.45
CA MET A 195 -3.97 -6.53 -5.44
C MET A 195 -5.22 -5.92 -6.07
N GLN A 196 -5.05 -4.96 -6.98
CA GLN A 196 -6.15 -4.34 -7.71
C GLN A 196 -6.93 -5.33 -8.59
N ALA A 197 -6.23 -6.24 -9.28
CA ALA A 197 -6.84 -7.28 -10.11
C ALA A 197 -7.69 -8.26 -9.28
N ASN A 198 -7.37 -8.43 -8.00
CA ASN A 198 -8.14 -9.22 -7.04
C ASN A 198 -9.15 -8.40 -6.23
N GLY A 199 -9.39 -7.14 -6.62
CA GLY A 199 -10.42 -6.27 -6.05
C GLY A 199 -10.00 -5.53 -4.78
N TYR A 200 -8.74 -5.62 -4.35
CA TYR A 200 -8.25 -4.87 -3.21
C TYR A 200 -7.81 -3.47 -3.59
N ASP A 201 -8.12 -2.51 -2.72
CA ASP A 201 -7.63 -1.14 -2.79
C ASP A 201 -6.26 -0.97 -2.12
N GLY A 202 -5.85 -1.92 -1.29
CA GLY A 202 -4.62 -1.83 -0.52
C GLY A 202 -4.32 -3.03 0.38
N VAL A 203 -3.29 -2.87 1.21
CA VAL A 203 -2.82 -3.88 2.17
C VAL A 203 -2.51 -3.23 3.52
N ILE A 204 -2.75 -3.98 4.59
CA ILE A 204 -2.36 -3.65 5.96
C ILE A 204 -1.33 -4.68 6.40
N CYS A 205 -0.13 -4.25 6.79
CA CYS A 205 0.88 -5.17 7.29
C CYS A 205 1.86 -4.51 8.27
N MET A 206 2.50 -5.35 9.07
CA MET A 206 3.61 -4.96 9.93
C MET A 206 4.89 -4.93 9.09
N GLU A 207 5.14 -3.84 8.37
CA GLU A 207 6.28 -3.73 7.45
C GLU A 207 7.64 -3.69 8.20
N GLY A 208 7.64 -3.15 9.42
CA GLY A 208 8.82 -2.77 10.16
C GLY A 208 9.39 -1.45 9.63
N GLY A 209 9.82 -0.56 10.53
CA GLY A 209 10.41 0.72 10.13
C GLY A 209 11.72 0.58 9.36
N GLU A 210 12.14 1.66 8.69
CA GLU A 210 13.51 1.77 8.15
C GLU A 210 14.53 1.54 9.28
N ASP A 211 15.74 1.04 8.98
CA ASP A 211 16.70 0.47 9.95
C ASP A 211 17.03 1.34 11.19
N HIS A 212 16.75 2.64 11.12
CA HIS A 212 16.90 3.61 12.20
C HIS A 212 15.73 3.63 13.21
N PHE A 213 14.60 2.97 12.91
CA PHE A 213 13.36 2.94 13.71
C PHE A 213 13.03 1.52 14.17
N ARG A 214 14.01 0.87 14.78
CA ARG A 214 13.79 -0.41 15.47
C ARG A 214 12.66 -0.21 16.48
N ASN A 215 11.59 -1.01 16.36
CA ASN A 215 10.38 -1.03 17.20
C ASN A 215 9.18 -0.17 16.77
N ILE A 216 8.96 0.06 15.46
CA ILE A 216 7.63 0.49 15.01
C ILE A 216 6.63 -0.67 15.23
N SER A 217 5.72 -0.48 16.18
CA SER A 217 4.65 -1.41 16.50
C SER A 217 3.33 -1.11 15.80
N ASP A 218 3.27 -0.05 14.98
CA ASP A 218 2.08 0.27 14.20
C ASP A 218 2.09 -0.42 12.84
N ALA A 219 0.90 -0.68 12.32
CA ALA A 219 0.72 -1.27 11.01
C ALA A 219 0.82 -0.20 9.92
N THR A 220 1.56 -0.53 8.86
CA THR A 220 1.54 0.23 7.62
C THR A 220 0.27 -0.12 6.86
N HIS A 221 -0.44 0.90 6.39
CA HIS A 221 -1.53 0.75 5.43
C HIS A 221 -1.07 1.34 4.10
N VAL A 222 -1.04 0.53 3.05
CA VAL A 222 -0.65 0.97 1.71
C VAL A 222 -1.88 0.95 0.82
N PHE A 223 -2.18 2.09 0.20
CA PHE A 223 -3.25 2.20 -0.80
C PHE A 223 -2.65 2.19 -2.20
N TYR A 224 -3.12 1.26 -3.04
CA TYR A 224 -2.82 1.19 -4.47
C TYR A 224 -3.86 1.94 -5.31
N SER A 225 -5.04 2.21 -4.73
CA SER A 225 -6.12 2.98 -5.36
C SER A 225 -6.42 4.26 -4.57
N LEU A 226 -6.27 5.43 -5.22
CA LEU A 226 -6.59 6.73 -4.60
C LEU A 226 -8.09 7.08 -4.68
N ALA A 227 -8.88 6.24 -5.33
CA ALA A 227 -10.33 6.40 -5.35
C ALA A 227 -10.95 6.20 -3.95
N ARG A 228 -10.29 5.45 -3.07
CA ARG A 228 -10.85 5.04 -1.76
C ARG A 228 -10.21 5.72 -0.55
N VAL A 229 -9.28 6.64 -0.74
CA VAL A 229 -8.61 7.38 0.34
C VAL A 229 -8.46 8.84 -0.05
N GLY A 230 -8.61 9.76 0.90
CA GLY A 230 -8.59 11.18 0.61
C GLY A 230 -8.46 12.08 1.83
N THR A 231 -8.04 13.33 1.59
CA THR A 231 -8.09 14.42 2.55
C THR A 231 -9.52 14.94 2.70
N TYR A 232 -9.79 15.73 3.74
CA TYR A 232 -11.08 16.38 3.93
C TYR A 232 -11.53 17.18 2.68
N GLN A 233 -10.65 18.02 2.14
CA GLN A 233 -10.93 18.83 0.95
C GLN A 233 -11.29 17.96 -0.26
N LEU A 234 -10.52 16.89 -0.51
CA LEU A 234 -10.78 15.99 -1.62
C LEU A 234 -12.16 15.33 -1.53
N TRP A 235 -12.56 14.91 -0.33
CA TRP A 235 -13.87 14.30 -0.12
C TRP A 235 -15.02 15.28 -0.33
N LYS A 236 -14.87 16.54 0.08
CA LYS A 236 -15.85 17.61 -0.18
C LYS A 236 -15.94 17.98 -1.66
N GLU A 237 -14.82 18.01 -2.36
CA GLU A 237 -14.80 18.26 -3.81
C GLU A 237 -15.55 17.16 -4.57
N ARG A 238 -15.35 15.89 -4.18
CA ARG A 238 -16.03 14.74 -4.80
C ARG A 238 -17.54 14.76 -4.61
N SER A 239 -18.04 15.11 -3.41
CA SER A 239 -19.48 15.20 -3.17
C SER A 239 -20.13 16.27 -4.04
N ASN A 240 -19.51 17.44 -4.13
CA ASN A 240 -20.05 18.57 -4.90
C ASN A 240 -20.02 18.30 -6.41
N ALA A 241 -19.00 17.59 -6.92
CA ALA A 241 -18.93 17.21 -8.33
C ALA A 241 -20.07 16.26 -8.72
N TRP A 242 -20.52 15.38 -7.82
CA TRP A 242 -21.63 14.45 -8.08
C TRP A 242 -22.98 15.14 -8.11
N GLU A 243 -23.20 16.15 -7.26
CA GLU A 243 -24.43 16.94 -7.24
C GLU A 243 -24.60 17.76 -8.55
N GLY A 244 -23.51 18.18 -9.18
CA GLY A 244 -23.52 18.95 -10.42
C GLY A 244 -23.92 18.17 -11.69
N PHE A 245 -23.90 16.83 -11.67
CA PHE A 245 -24.37 15.99 -12.78
C PHE A 245 -25.81 15.50 -12.61
N GLY A 246 -26.45 15.82 -11.49
CA GLY A 246 -27.81 15.38 -11.13
C GLY A 246 -28.87 16.49 -11.10
N ALA A 247 -28.55 17.71 -11.57
CA ALA A 247 -29.45 18.85 -11.64
C ALA A 247 -29.86 19.18 -13.09
#